data_AF-A0A108UAD2-F1
#
_entry.id   AF-A0A108UAD2-F1
#
_cell.length_a   1.000
_cell.length_b   1.000
_cell.length_c   1.000
_cell.angle_alpha   90.00
_cell.angle_beta   90.00
_cell.angle_gamma   90.00
#
_symmetry.space_group_name_H-M   'P 1'
#
loop_
_entity.id
_entity.type
_entity.pdbx_description
1 polymer ?
#
loop_
_entity_poly.entity_id
_entity_poly.type
_entity_poly.pdbx_seq_one_letter_code
_entity_poly.pdbx_strand_id
1 'polypeptide(L)'
;MTDTDLPLDGPFAGVDLAQVDPALRRGFIEAAQDFADVIAGRSPRHAGEDREGPVASDGGSRWYRGHGYNLLVLKRLSQFGGVAGLVYGPVLSFDEVFSPHERQLSATRFYTYDALRALLGPSA
;
A
#
# COMPACT_ATOMS: atom_id res chain seq x y z
N MET A 1 6.91 13.53 -22.53
CA MET A 1 5.89 13.16 -21.53
C MET A 1 6.19 13.96 -20.29
N THR A 2 5.31 14.90 -19.96
CA THR A 2 5.27 15.55 -18.65
C THR A 2 4.68 14.55 -17.65
N ASP A 3 5.15 14.55 -16.39
CA ASP A 3 4.74 13.62 -15.30
C ASP A 3 3.22 13.55 -15.03
N THR A 4 2.42 14.36 -15.71
CA THR A 4 0.98 14.52 -15.53
C THR A 4 0.12 13.49 -16.28
N ASP A 5 0.70 12.73 -17.21
CA ASP A 5 -0.04 11.80 -18.11
C ASP A 5 0.09 10.31 -17.72
N LEU A 6 0.72 9.98 -16.59
CA LEU A 6 0.78 8.59 -16.14
C LEU A 6 -0.57 8.18 -15.53
N PRO A 7 -1.26 7.14 -16.05
CA PRO A 7 -2.46 6.63 -15.40
C PRO A 7 -2.11 6.18 -13.98
N LEU A 8 -2.85 6.69 -12.99
CA LEU A 8 -2.76 6.24 -11.60
C LEU A 8 -3.46 4.88 -11.44
N ASP A 9 -3.05 3.88 -12.23
CA ASP A 9 -3.54 2.53 -12.05
C ASP A 9 -2.94 1.96 -10.75
N GLY A 10 -3.83 1.66 -9.80
CA GLY A 10 -3.51 1.41 -8.40
C GLY A 10 -4.74 1.65 -7.53
N PRO A 11 -4.65 2.41 -6.43
CA PRO A 11 -5.79 2.71 -5.57
C PRO A 11 -6.73 3.80 -6.13
N PHE A 12 -6.32 4.55 -7.17
CA PHE A 12 -7.04 5.72 -7.69
C PHE A 12 -7.44 5.59 -9.16
N ALA A 13 -8.52 4.86 -9.43
CA ALA A 13 -8.98 4.67 -10.80
C ALA A 13 -9.57 5.96 -11.41
N GLY A 14 -9.06 6.39 -12.56
CA GLY A 14 -9.64 7.48 -13.36
C GLY A 14 -9.44 8.90 -12.80
N VAL A 15 -8.53 9.08 -11.85
CA VAL A 15 -8.21 10.41 -11.30
C VAL A 15 -7.36 11.21 -12.30
N ASP A 16 -7.88 12.35 -12.73
CA ASP A 16 -7.13 13.36 -13.46
C ASP A 16 -6.35 14.26 -12.48
N LEU A 17 -5.02 14.15 -12.50
CA LEU A 17 -4.13 14.94 -11.63
C LEU A 17 -4.25 16.45 -11.85
N ALA A 18 -4.73 16.90 -13.02
CA ALA A 18 -4.98 18.32 -13.26
C ALA A 18 -6.09 18.88 -12.35
N GLN A 19 -7.02 18.03 -11.90
CA GLN A 19 -8.12 18.39 -10.98
C GLN A 19 -7.74 18.30 -9.50
N VAL A 20 -6.61 17.67 -9.19
CA VAL A 20 -6.08 17.56 -7.83
C VAL A 20 -5.34 18.83 -7.45
N ASP A 21 -5.52 19.28 -6.20
CA ASP A 21 -4.74 20.37 -5.61
C ASP A 21 -3.23 20.15 -5.88
N PRO A 22 -2.53 21.11 -6.50
CA PRO A 22 -1.10 20.99 -6.77
C PRO A 22 -0.24 20.54 -5.58
N ALA A 23 -0.60 20.94 -4.36
CA ALA A 23 0.11 20.54 -3.15
C ALA A 23 -0.02 19.04 -2.82
N LEU A 24 -1.09 18.39 -3.29
CA LEU A 24 -1.40 16.97 -3.01
C LEU A 24 -0.99 16.02 -4.13
N ARG A 25 -0.75 16.52 -5.36
CA ARG A 25 -0.44 15.69 -6.53
C ARG A 25 0.68 14.70 -6.30
N ARG A 26 1.75 15.14 -5.62
CA ARG A 26 2.88 14.27 -5.28
C ARG A 26 2.43 13.06 -4.45
N GLY A 27 1.62 13.28 -3.42
CA GLY A 27 1.10 12.21 -2.58
C GLY A 27 0.24 11.21 -3.34
N PHE A 28 -0.58 11.67 -4.30
CA PHE A 28 -1.35 10.78 -5.18
C PHE A 28 -0.45 9.86 -6.01
N ILE A 29 0.58 10.41 -6.65
CA ILE A 29 1.52 9.66 -7.48
C ILE A 29 2.28 8.63 -6.62
N GLU A 30 2.88 9.08 -5.52
CA GLU A 30 3.67 8.22 -4.65
C GLU A 30 2.83 7.11 -4.01
N ALA A 31 1.63 7.43 -3.50
CA ALA A 31 0.73 6.45 -2.93
C ALA A 31 0.29 5.40 -3.95
N ALA A 32 0.03 5.80 -5.20
CA ALA A 32 -0.33 4.85 -6.25
C ALA A 32 0.82 3.89 -6.59
N GLN A 33 2.05 4.42 -6.70
CA GLN A 33 3.23 3.62 -7.01
C GLN A 33 3.58 2.65 -5.88
N ASP A 34 3.55 3.11 -4.63
CA ASP A 34 3.81 2.26 -3.47
C ASP A 34 2.73 1.19 -3.28
N PHE A 35 1.46 1.53 -3.50
CA PHE A 35 0.37 0.56 -3.49
C PHE A 35 0.58 -0.53 -4.54
N ALA A 36 0.93 -0.15 -5.77
CA ALA A 36 1.20 -1.09 -6.86
C ALA A 36 2.42 -1.97 -6.58
N ASP A 37 3.47 -1.43 -5.95
CA ASP A 37 4.64 -2.20 -5.54
C ASP A 37 4.28 -3.28 -4.53
N VAL A 38 3.49 -2.95 -3.51
CA VAL A 38 3.07 -3.93 -2.50
C VAL A 38 2.18 -5.02 -3.10
N ILE A 39 1.27 -4.67 -4.02
CA ILE A 39 0.48 -5.68 -4.75
C ILE A 39 1.38 -6.66 -5.50
N ALA A 40 2.49 -6.16 -6.05
CA ALA A 40 3.48 -6.97 -6.75
C ALA A 40 4.54 -7.61 -5.84
N GLY A 41 4.34 -7.59 -4.52
CA GLY A 41 5.24 -8.22 -3.55
C GLY A 41 6.53 -7.45 -3.26
N ARG A 42 6.64 -6.20 -3.72
CA ARG A 42 7.82 -5.34 -3.51
C ARG A 42 7.61 -4.41 -2.32
N SER A 43 8.72 -3.97 -1.73
CA SER A 43 8.69 -2.87 -0.75
C SER A 43 8.22 -1.57 -1.41
N PRO A 44 7.52 -0.69 -0.68
CA PRO A 44 7.23 0.66 -1.17
C PRO A 44 8.55 1.40 -1.47
N ARG A 45 8.54 2.23 -2.50
CA ARG A 45 9.73 2.93 -3.00
C ARG A 45 9.78 4.40 -2.54
N HIS A 46 8.65 4.98 -2.16
CA HIS A 46 8.54 6.39 -1.75
C HIS A 46 8.37 6.55 -0.24
N ALA A 47 7.43 5.82 0.35
CA ALA A 47 7.14 5.88 1.76
C ALA A 47 8.29 5.29 2.57
N GLY A 48 8.75 6.04 3.57
CA GLY A 48 9.78 5.59 4.50
C GLY A 48 9.19 4.67 5.57
N GLU A 49 9.89 3.61 5.93
CA GLU A 49 9.46 2.71 7.01
C GLU A 49 9.32 3.49 8.33
N ASP A 50 8.13 3.40 8.92
CA ASP A 50 7.84 4.00 10.22
C ASP A 50 8.26 3.03 11.34
N ARG A 51 9.51 3.18 11.77
CA ARG A 51 10.12 2.34 12.82
C ARG A 51 9.71 2.73 14.24
N GLU A 52 9.03 3.85 14.40
CA GLU A 52 8.51 4.31 15.69
C GLU A 52 7.08 3.80 15.92
N GLY A 53 6.42 3.30 14.88
CA GLY A 53 5.11 2.68 14.95
C GLY A 53 5.10 1.36 15.74
N PRO A 54 3.91 0.93 16.23
CA PRO A 54 3.78 -0.31 16.96
C PRO A 54 4.19 -1.50 16.08
N VAL A 55 5.13 -2.30 16.58
CA VAL A 55 5.52 -3.56 15.93
C VAL A 55 4.37 -4.55 16.07
N ALA A 56 3.77 -4.92 14.96
CA ALA A 56 2.69 -5.89 14.95
C ALA A 56 3.26 -7.31 15.14
N SER A 57 2.86 -8.00 16.22
CA SER A 57 3.13 -9.44 16.42
C SER A 57 2.17 -10.31 15.60
N ASP A 58 1.98 -9.98 14.32
CA ASP A 58 0.88 -10.50 13.51
C ASP A 58 1.34 -11.37 12.33
N GLY A 59 2.64 -11.49 12.07
CA GLY A 59 3.19 -12.17 10.90
C GLY A 59 4.17 -11.32 10.10
N GLY A 60 4.31 -10.05 10.47
CA GLY A 60 5.35 -9.15 9.98
C GLY A 60 4.80 -7.95 9.21
N SER A 61 3.62 -7.45 9.58
CA SER A 61 3.11 -6.20 9.03
C SER A 61 4.05 -5.04 9.36
N ARG A 62 4.17 -4.08 8.44
CA ARG A 62 5.04 -2.91 8.58
C ARG A 62 4.32 -1.63 8.17
N TRP A 63 4.54 -0.57 8.93
CA TRP A 63 4.02 0.76 8.65
C TRP A 63 5.05 1.59 7.88
N TYR A 64 4.56 2.43 6.98
CA TYR A 64 5.33 3.36 6.18
C TYR A 64 4.62 4.72 6.13
N ARG A 65 5.39 5.80 6.08
CA ARG A 65 4.90 7.17 5.98
C ARG A 65 5.32 7.80 4.65
N GLY A 66 4.33 8.28 3.89
CA GLY A 66 4.53 9.03 2.65
C GLY A 66 4.03 10.47 2.76
N HIS A 67 3.93 11.18 1.64
CA HIS A 67 3.47 12.57 1.62
C HIS A 67 1.94 12.65 1.65
N GLY A 68 1.37 12.84 2.85
CA GLY A 68 -0.08 12.96 3.07
C GLY A 68 -0.83 11.62 3.13
N TYR A 69 -0.10 10.51 3.14
CA TYR A 69 -0.63 9.17 3.30
C TYR A 69 0.26 8.31 4.20
N ASN A 70 -0.37 7.34 4.85
CA ASN A 70 0.27 6.26 5.57
C ASN A 70 -0.02 4.96 4.82
N LEU A 71 0.94 4.04 4.82
CA LEU A 71 0.81 2.73 4.19
C LEU A 71 1.14 1.64 5.20
N LEU A 72 0.18 0.78 5.47
CA LEU A 72 0.41 -0.50 6.12
C LEU A 72 0.60 -1.55 5.03
N VAL A 73 1.80 -2.12 4.97
CA VAL A 73 2.02 -3.40 4.28
C VAL A 73 1.56 -4.48 5.23
N LEU A 74 0.29 -4.89 5.07
CA LEU A 74 -0.30 -5.92 5.91
C LEU A 74 0.33 -7.26 5.58
N LYS A 75 0.75 -8.01 6.59
CA LYS A 75 1.21 -9.40 6.51
C LYS A 75 0.81 -10.13 7.78
N ARG A 76 -0.41 -10.63 7.82
CA ARG A 76 -1.03 -11.19 9.02
C ARG A 76 -1.32 -12.68 8.88
N LEU A 77 -0.87 -13.50 9.84
CA LEU A 77 -1.22 -14.91 9.97
C LEU A 77 -2.74 -15.08 10.03
N SER A 78 -3.28 -16.01 9.25
CA SER A 78 -4.71 -16.23 9.15
C SER A 78 -5.06 -17.67 8.76
N GLN A 79 -6.32 -18.03 8.89
CA GLN A 79 -6.86 -19.32 8.51
C GLN A 79 -8.28 -19.16 7.95
N PHE A 80 -8.53 -19.75 6.77
CA PHE A 80 -9.85 -19.79 6.15
C PHE A 80 -10.21 -21.25 5.84
N GLY A 81 -11.36 -21.72 6.34
CA GLY A 81 -11.86 -23.07 6.05
C GLY A 81 -10.87 -24.20 6.36
N GLY A 82 -10.03 -24.04 7.38
CA GLY A 82 -8.97 -25.00 7.74
C GLY A 82 -7.62 -24.77 7.08
N VAL A 83 -7.53 -23.96 6.01
CA VAL A 83 -6.27 -23.65 5.31
C VAL A 83 -5.55 -22.51 6.01
N ALA A 84 -4.34 -22.78 6.54
CA ALA A 84 -3.49 -21.77 7.15
C ALA A 84 -2.68 -20.99 6.10
N GLY A 85 -2.47 -19.71 6.35
CA GLY A 85 -1.74 -18.82 5.45
C GLY A 85 -1.61 -17.42 6.01
N LEU A 86 -1.53 -16.43 5.12
CA LEU A 86 -1.41 -15.02 5.49
C LEU A 86 -2.36 -14.16 4.65
N VAL A 87 -2.95 -13.14 5.28
CA VAL A 87 -3.51 -12.00 4.55
C VAL A 87 -2.38 -11.03 4.26
N TYR A 88 -2.19 -10.67 2.99
CA TYR A 88 -1.16 -9.77 2.53
C TYR A 88 -1.69 -8.72 1.53
N GLY A 89 -1.16 -7.51 1.60
CA GLY A 89 -1.42 -6.44 0.64
C GLY A 89 -1.34 -5.03 1.26
N PRO A 90 -1.50 -3.99 0.43
CA PRO A 90 -1.47 -2.61 0.90
C PRO A 90 -2.78 -2.20 1.57
N VAL A 91 -2.63 -1.40 2.62
CA VAL A 91 -3.69 -0.63 3.26
C VAL A 91 -3.21 0.82 3.35
N LEU A 92 -3.77 1.70 2.53
CA LEU A 92 -3.51 3.13 2.58
C LEU A 92 -4.47 3.81 3.55
N SER A 93 -3.94 4.74 4.32
CA SER A 93 -4.72 5.67 5.13
C SER A 93 -4.31 7.10 4.80
N PHE A 94 -5.25 8.03 4.86
CA PHE A 94 -5.02 9.40 4.40
C PHE A 94 -5.21 10.41 5.51
N ASP A 95 -4.39 11.47 5.48
CA ASP A 95 -4.61 12.63 6.31
C ASP A 95 -5.88 13.36 5.87
N GLU A 96 -6.53 14.09 6.79
CA GLU A 96 -7.81 14.77 6.50
C GLU A 96 -7.72 15.77 5.35
N VAL A 97 -6.56 16.43 5.21
CA VAL A 97 -6.28 17.35 4.11
C VAL A 97 -6.21 16.61 2.77
N PHE A 98 -5.71 15.37 2.77
CA PHE A 98 -5.57 14.57 1.57
C PHE A 98 -6.90 13.94 1.15
N SER A 99 -7.66 13.44 2.13
CA SER A 99 -9.00 12.89 1.89
C SER A 99 -9.92 13.21 3.08
N PRO A 100 -10.89 14.13 2.92
CA PRO A 100 -11.75 14.56 4.02
C PRO A 100 -12.76 13.48 4.45
N HIS A 101 -13.15 12.61 3.52
CA HIS A 101 -14.25 11.65 3.73
C HIS A 101 -13.78 10.19 3.70
N GLU A 102 -13.02 9.80 2.69
CA GLU A 102 -12.52 8.42 2.59
C GLU A 102 -11.22 8.28 3.36
N ARG A 103 -11.20 7.49 4.42
CA ARG A 103 -10.04 7.40 5.31
C ARG A 103 -9.11 6.27 4.93
N GLN A 104 -9.57 5.30 4.12
CA GLN A 104 -8.78 4.11 3.83
C GLN A 104 -9.11 3.48 2.47
N LEU A 105 -8.08 3.06 1.75
CA LEU A 105 -8.20 2.19 0.58
C LEU A 105 -7.32 0.95 0.78
N SER A 106 -7.81 -0.23 0.40
CA SER A 106 -7.05 -1.47 0.58
C SER A 106 -7.30 -2.48 -0.53
N ALA A 107 -6.30 -3.30 -0.80
CA ALA A 107 -6.40 -4.43 -1.73
C ALA A 107 -5.63 -5.63 -1.17
N THR A 108 -6.18 -6.21 -0.10
CA THR A 108 -5.58 -7.38 0.57
C THR A 108 -6.12 -8.68 -0.02
N ARG A 109 -5.30 -9.74 0.02
CA ARG A 109 -5.67 -11.08 -0.40
C ARG A 109 -5.15 -12.11 0.59
N PHE A 110 -5.82 -13.25 0.68
CA PHE A 110 -5.28 -14.41 1.38
C PHE A 110 -4.32 -15.18 0.48
N TYR A 111 -3.20 -15.59 1.04
CA TYR A 111 -2.18 -16.41 0.39
C TYR A 111 -1.86 -17.61 1.26
N THR A 112 -1.70 -18.78 0.66
CA THR A 112 -0.95 -19.87 1.29
C THR A 112 0.51 -19.44 1.46
N TYR A 113 1.24 -20.11 2.37
CA TYR A 113 2.66 -19.80 2.60
C TYR A 113 3.50 -19.85 1.32
N ASP A 114 3.29 -20.86 0.47
CA ASP A 114 4.04 -21.01 -0.78
C ASP A 114 3.67 -19.96 -1.83
N ALA A 115 2.37 -19.62 -1.94
CA ALA A 115 1.93 -18.57 -2.84
C ALA A 115 2.49 -17.19 -2.43
N LEU A 116 2.51 -16.89 -1.13
CA LEU A 116 3.11 -15.64 -0.66
C LEU A 116 4.62 -15.62 -0.88
N ARG A 117 5.32 -16.73 -0.63
CA ARG A 117 6.76 -16.84 -0.89
C ARG A 117 7.07 -16.62 -2.37
N ALA A 118 6.25 -17.16 -3.26
CA ALA A 118 6.40 -16.94 -4.70
C ALA A 118 6.18 -15.47 -5.09
N LEU A 119 5.21 -14.78 -4.46
CA LEU A 119 4.95 -13.36 -4.70
C LEU A 119 6.10 -12.46 -4.24
N LEU A 120 6.60 -12.69 -3.02
CA LEU A 120 7.64 -11.85 -2.41
C LEU A 120 9.04 -12.10 -3.01
N GLY A 121 9.22 -13.22 -3.71
CA GLY A 121 10.52 -13.65 -4.21
C GLY A 121 11.50 -14.07 -3.10
N PRO A 122 12.74 -14.45 -3.45
CA PRO A 122 13.80 -14.67 -2.47
C PRO A 122 14.14 -13.33 -1.80
N SER A 123 14.11 -13.30 -0.46
CA SER A 123 14.55 -12.14 0.32
C SER A 123 15.97 -11.74 -0.11
N ALA A 124 16.13 -10.52 -0.63
CA ALA A 124 17.45 -9.91 -0.85
C ALA A 124 17.97 -9.27 0.44
#